data_AF-A0A0E9NQR6-F1
#
_entry.id   AF-A0A0E9NQR6-F1
#
_cell.length_a   1.000
_cell.length_b   1.000
_cell.length_c   1.000
_cell.angle_alpha   90.00
_cell.angle_beta   90.00
_cell.angle_gamma   90.00
#
_symmetry.space_group_name_H-M   'P 1'
#
loop_
_entity.id
_entity.type
_entity.pdbx_description
1 polymer ?
#
loop_
_entity_poly.entity_id
_entity_poly.type
_entity_poly.pdbx_seq_one_letter_code
_entity_poly.pdbx_strand_id
1 'polypeptide(L)'
;MGVRSAAVEMEENRMLFSPAAPLKSTTTGIGSIVDHEMMDKRQSAQNVLNSWDQLAMHSLATGESIAQVRLRMKKAMIGLK
;
A
#
# COMPACT_ATOMS: atom_id res chain seq x y z
N MET A 1 -9.73 -42.99 22.04
CA MET A 1 -9.98 -43.44 20.64
C MET A 1 -11.26 -42.76 20.19
N GLY A 2 -11.33 -41.88 19.21
CA GLY A 2 -10.40 -41.45 18.18
C GLY A 2 -11.25 -40.89 17.04
N VAL A 3 -11.00 -39.64 16.66
CA VAL A 3 -11.43 -38.92 15.45
C VAL A 3 -12.94 -38.86 15.12
N ARG A 4 -13.62 -37.80 15.60
CA ARG A 4 -14.71 -37.17 14.84
C ARG A 4 -14.15 -35.91 14.21
N SER A 5 -14.10 -35.94 12.87
CA SER A 5 -13.45 -34.99 11.99
C SER A 5 -13.77 -33.53 12.30
N ALA A 6 -12.70 -32.76 12.50
CA ALA A 6 -12.69 -31.30 12.53
C ALA A 6 -12.90 -30.72 11.12
N ALA A 7 -14.07 -30.98 10.52
CA ALA A 7 -14.38 -30.59 9.15
C ALA A 7 -15.66 -29.73 9.01
N VAL A 8 -16.28 -29.33 10.13
CA VAL A 8 -17.60 -28.64 10.10
C VAL A 8 -17.55 -27.17 10.55
N GLU A 9 -16.38 -26.64 10.94
CA GLU A 9 -16.25 -25.25 11.39
C GLU A 9 -15.20 -24.44 10.59
N MET A 10 -15.14 -24.65 9.27
CA MET A 10 -14.30 -23.81 8.38
C MET A 10 -15.06 -23.20 7.21
N GLU A 11 -16.39 -23.12 7.29
CA GLU A 11 -17.21 -22.59 6.19
C GLU A 11 -18.07 -21.36 6.57
N GLU A 12 -17.82 -20.72 7.72
CA GLU A 12 -18.44 -19.42 8.03
C GLU A 12 -17.48 -18.22 7.95
N ASN A 13 -16.16 -18.43 7.85
CA ASN A 13 -15.20 -17.33 7.72
C ASN A 13 -14.76 -17.02 6.27
N ARG A 14 -15.34 -17.72 5.28
CA ARG A 14 -15.07 -17.46 3.85
C ARG A 14 -15.81 -16.25 3.28
N MET A 15 -16.57 -15.52 4.08
CA MET A 15 -17.26 -14.29 3.64
C MET A 15 -16.52 -12.99 4.02
N LEU A 16 -15.39 -13.04 4.73
CA LEU A 16 -14.68 -11.83 5.21
C LEU A 16 -13.41 -11.46 4.42
N PHE A 17 -12.98 -12.28 3.46
CA PHE A 17 -11.87 -11.95 2.57
C PHE A 17 -12.30 -12.14 1.12
N SER A 18 -13.10 -11.20 0.63
CA SER A 18 -13.20 -10.98 -0.81
C SER A 18 -11.82 -10.44 -1.26
N PRO A 19 -11.06 -11.13 -2.12
CA PRO A 19 -9.89 -10.53 -2.72
C PRO A 19 -10.39 -9.34 -3.54
N ALA A 20 -10.01 -8.13 -3.14
CA ALA A 20 -10.35 -6.91 -3.84
C ALA A 20 -10.07 -7.10 -5.34
N ALA A 21 -11.14 -7.22 -6.13
CA ALA A 21 -11.01 -7.15 -7.57
C ALA A 21 -10.29 -5.83 -7.89
N PRO A 22 -9.27 -5.81 -8.77
CA PRO A 22 -8.70 -4.56 -9.21
C PRO A 22 -9.80 -3.81 -9.95
N LEU A 23 -10.42 -2.83 -9.28
CA LEU A 23 -11.28 -1.85 -9.91
C LEU A 23 -10.38 -1.04 -10.86
N LYS A 24 -10.24 -1.52 -12.10
CA LYS A 24 -9.82 -0.68 -13.21
C LYS A 24 -10.96 0.29 -13.48
N SER A 25 -11.05 1.35 -12.68
CA SER A 25 -11.92 2.48 -12.97
C SER A 25 -11.30 3.28 -14.10
N THR A 26 -11.64 2.92 -15.34
CA THR A 26 -11.46 3.81 -16.49
C THR A 26 -12.46 4.94 -16.35
N THR A 27 -12.10 5.96 -15.58
CA THR A 27 -12.76 7.27 -15.63
C THR A 27 -12.18 8.00 -16.84
N THR A 28 -12.86 7.91 -17.98
CA THR A 28 -12.60 8.78 -19.13
C THR A 28 -13.05 10.19 -18.77
N GLY A 29 -12.16 10.93 -18.12
CA GLY A 29 -12.26 12.36 -17.88
C GLY A 29 -11.17 13.08 -18.66
N ILE A 30 -11.57 13.71 -19.77
CA ILE A 30 -10.93 14.85 -20.46
C ILE A 30 -9.39 14.97 -20.28
N GLY A 31 -8.64 14.44 -21.26
CA GLY A 31 -7.44 15.11 -21.77
C GLY A 31 -6.12 15.00 -20.99
N SER A 32 -5.93 14.00 -20.13
CA SER A 32 -4.61 13.66 -19.60
C SER A 32 -4.52 12.14 -19.46
N ILE A 33 -3.53 11.52 -20.10
CA ILE A 33 -3.18 10.13 -19.78
C ILE A 33 -2.72 10.16 -18.33
N VAL A 34 -3.61 9.76 -17.41
CA VAL A 34 -3.26 9.63 -16.00
C VAL A 34 -2.20 8.53 -15.93
N ASP A 35 -0.95 8.94 -15.69
CA ASP A 35 0.12 7.99 -15.38
C ASP A 35 -0.17 7.40 -14.00
N HIS A 36 -0.91 6.29 -14.01
CA HIS A 36 -1.31 5.56 -12.82
C HIS A 36 -0.09 5.13 -12.00
N GLU A 37 1.05 4.83 -12.62
CA GLU A 37 2.26 4.49 -11.87
C GLU A 37 2.80 5.69 -11.10
N MET A 38 2.77 6.88 -11.70
CA MET A 38 3.20 8.10 -11.03
C MET A 38 2.25 8.46 -9.89
N MET A 39 0.95 8.24 -10.07
CA MET A 39 -0.06 8.41 -9.02
C MET A 39 0.18 7.46 -7.85
N ASP A 40 0.42 6.17 -8.12
CA ASP A 40 0.67 5.16 -7.09
C ASP A 40 1.95 5.46 -6.29
N LYS A 41 3.02 5.89 -6.97
CA LYS A 41 4.27 6.31 -6.32
C LYS A 41 4.06 7.52 -5.41
N ARG A 42 3.28 8.51 -5.85
CA ARG A 42 2.92 9.68 -5.04
C ARG A 42 2.09 9.29 -3.82
N GLN A 43 1.10 8.43 -4.01
CA GLN A 43 0.24 7.95 -2.94
C GLN A 43 1.05 7.17 -1.90
N SER A 44 1.96 6.29 -2.34
CA SER A 44 2.85 5.54 -1.46
C SER A 44 3.77 6.48 -0.66
N ALA A 45 4.37 7.48 -1.31
CA ALA A 45 5.24 8.45 -0.63
C ALA A 45 4.47 9.27 0.42
N GLN A 46 3.22 9.63 0.12
CA GLN A 46 2.34 10.34 1.04
C GLN A 46 1.96 9.48 2.26
N ASN A 47 1.66 8.20 2.04
CA ASN A 47 1.37 7.26 3.14
C ASN A 47 2.56 7.15 4.11
N VAL A 48 3.78 7.05 3.57
CA VAL A 48 5.01 7.02 4.38
C VAL A 48 5.17 8.31 5.17
N LEU A 49 4.97 9.47 4.56
CA LEU A 49 5.11 10.76 5.25
C LEU A 49 4.11 10.96 6.41
N ASN A 50 2.93 10.36 6.30
CA ASN A 50 1.87 10.48 7.30
C ASN A 50 2.01 9.48 8.46
N SER A 51 2.87 8.47 8.35
CA SER A 51 3.06 7.45 9.38
C SER A 51 4.45 7.52 10.01
N TRP A 52 4.48 7.74 11.32
CA TRP A 52 5.73 7.70 12.09
C TRP A 52 6.39 6.32 12.09
N ASP A 53 5.59 5.26 12.15
CA ASP A 53 6.09 3.89 12.12
C ASP A 53 6.74 3.55 10.78
N GLN A 54 6.13 3.95 9.67
CA GLN A 54 6.70 3.74 8.33
C GLN A 54 8.00 4.55 8.14
N LEU A 55 8.05 5.79 8.64
CA LEU A 55 9.27 6.58 8.63
C LEU A 55 10.40 5.93 9.44
N ALA A 56 10.09 5.40 10.62
CA ALA A 56 11.04 4.70 11.46
C ALA A 56 11.53 3.41 10.79
N MET A 57 10.62 2.61 10.22
CA MET A 57 10.94 1.39 9.48
C MET A 57 11.88 1.67 8.31
N HIS A 58 11.58 2.69 7.51
CA HIS A 58 12.47 3.11 6.42
C HIS A 58 13.83 3.61 6.92
N SER A 59 13.86 4.39 7.99
CA SER A 59 15.10 4.90 8.60
C SER A 59 15.99 3.75 9.11
N LEU A 60 15.40 2.76 9.77
CA LEU A 60 16.12 1.57 10.23
C LEU A 60 16.62 0.71 9.07
N ALA A 61 15.79 0.53 8.03
CA ALA A 61 16.13 -0.30 6.87
C ALA A 61 17.25 0.32 6.01
N THR A 62 17.29 1.64 5.87
CA THR A 62 18.32 2.31 5.04
C THR A 62 19.51 2.82 5.84
N GLY A 63 19.43 2.84 7.18
CA GLY A 63 20.43 3.49 8.04
C GLY A 63 20.45 5.01 7.91
N GLU A 64 19.50 5.61 7.21
CA GLU A 64 19.37 7.05 7.03
C GLU A 64 18.60 7.67 8.20
N SER A 65 18.83 8.94 8.48
CA SER A 65 17.99 9.67 9.42
C SER A 65 16.55 9.82 8.90
N ILE A 66 15.57 9.86 9.81
CA ILE A 66 14.15 10.11 9.47
C ILE A 66 13.99 11.40 8.63
N ALA A 67 14.83 12.41 8.86
CA ALA A 67 14.83 13.65 8.08
C ALA A 67 15.18 13.41 6.59
N GLN A 68 16.18 12.58 6.31
CA GLN A 68 16.57 12.22 4.95
C GLN A 68 15.50 11.37 4.26
N VAL A 69 14.88 10.43 4.98
CA VAL A 69 13.75 9.65 4.46
C VAL A 69 12.59 10.58 4.09
N ARG A 70 12.23 11.53 4.95
CA ARG A 70 11.18 12.53 4.65
C ARG A 70 11.52 13.36 3.42
N LEU A 71 12.77 13.80 3.27
CA LEU A 71 13.20 14.57 2.11
C LEU A 71 13.06 13.73 0.82
N ARG A 72 13.48 12.47 0.85
CA ARG A 72 13.35 11.54 -0.28
C ARG A 72 11.89 11.31 -0.67
N MET A 73 11.00 11.07 0.30
CA MET A 73 9.58 10.87 0.01
C MET A 73 8.93 12.13 -0.56
N LYS A 74 9.30 13.32 -0.05
CA LYS A 74 8.85 14.59 -0.64
C LYS A 74 9.34 14.78 -2.08
N LYS A 75 10.60 14.43 -2.39
CA LYS A 75 11.11 14.45 -3.77
C LYS A 75 10.34 13.50 -4.68
N ALA A 76 10.05 12.28 -4.20
CA ALA A 76 9.24 11.30 -4.93
C ALA A 76 7.82 11.82 -5.22
N MET A 77 7.20 12.57 -4.31
CA MET A 77 5.88 13.17 -4.54
C MET A 77 5.88 14.16 -5.72
N ILE A 78 6.93 14.96 -5.85
CA ILE A 78 7.06 15.94 -6.94
C ILE A 78 7.75 15.36 -8.18
N GLY A 79 8.06 14.06 -8.18
CA GLY A 79 8.70 13.38 -9.31
C GLY A 79 10.18 13.70 -9.50
N LEU A 80 10.83 14.27 -8.48
CA LEU A 80 12.28 14.51 -8.50
C LEU A 80 13.00 13.23 -8.01
N LYS A 81 14.04 12.83 -8.74
CA LYS A 81 14.96 11.75 -8.37
C LYS A 81 16.19 12.34 -7.67
#